data_AF-R9PSL5-F1
#
_entry.id   AF-R9PSL5-F1
#
_cell.length_a   1.000
_cell.length_b   1.000
_cell.length_c   1.000
_cell.angle_alpha   90.00
_cell.angle_beta   90.00
_cell.angle_gamma   90.00
#
_symmetry.space_group_name_H-M   'P 1'
#
loop_
_entity.id
_entity.type
_entity.pdbx_description
1 polymer ?
#
loop_
_entity_poly.entity_id
_entity_poly.type
_entity_poly.pdbx_seq_one_letter_code
_entity_poly.pdbx_strand_id
1 'polypeptide(L)'
;MDTVKVRSVISCANDFGVCALCYGRDLARGHLVGRGEAVGVVAAQSIGEPGTQLTMRTFHIGGAASRAAAENSIQVKNAGTIKLHNAKVVTNSEGKLVVTSRSTELTIIDEMGQTKESHKLQYGAILEVVDGGAVTSGDTVANWDPHTHPIITEVPGRVKFIDMVEGVTVSRQTDELTGLSSIHVMDPNERPGAGKEMRPMVKLVDGSGNDVLIAGTDIPAQYFLSAKAIVNLEDNAEVGVGDAIARIPQESSGTKDITGGLPRVADLFEARQPKEPAILAEITGTISFGKETKGKRRLVITPAEGDAYEEMIPKWRNLNVFEGEKVAKGEVIADGPESPHDILRLRGISPVSNYIVNEVQDVYRLQGVKINDKHIETIVRQMLRKCLILDAGDSSFLLGEQAEVARVNIENRQLEAEGKRPAVYRRELLGITKASLSTESFISAASFQETTRVLTEAAVGGKQDELRGLKENVIVGRLIPAGTGYAYHENRRNQTEAPAPITADEAADNLAALLNAAPGGETE
;
A
#
# COMPACT_ATOMS: atom_id res chain seq x y z
N MET A 1 -6.01 20.13 -13.31
CA MET A 1 -4.86 19.40 -12.71
C MET A 1 -5.41 18.76 -11.47
N ASP A 2 -5.77 17.48 -11.55
CA ASP A 2 -6.40 16.76 -10.44
C ASP A 2 -5.36 16.03 -9.57
N THR A 3 -4.14 15.85 -10.10
CA THR A 3 -2.99 15.31 -9.38
C THR A 3 -1.83 16.29 -9.41
N VAL A 4 -1.18 16.48 -8.26
CA VAL A 4 0.00 17.33 -8.12
C VAL A 4 1.04 16.54 -7.33
N LYS A 5 2.25 16.41 -7.88
CA LYS A 5 3.36 15.80 -7.17
C LYS A 5 3.92 16.80 -6.16
N VAL A 6 3.72 16.52 -4.88
CA VAL A 6 4.19 17.37 -3.77
C VAL A 6 5.40 16.75 -3.07
N ARG A 7 6.19 17.59 -2.41
CA ARG A 7 7.18 17.11 -1.44
C ARG A 7 6.46 16.66 -0.17
N SER A 8 6.94 15.58 0.41
CA SER A 8 6.39 14.96 1.63
C SER A 8 7.46 14.83 2.70
N VAL A 9 7.05 14.84 3.97
CA VAL A 9 7.94 14.60 5.12
C VAL A 9 8.60 13.22 5.01
N ILE A 10 7.89 12.25 4.44
CA ILE A 10 8.33 10.84 4.31
C ILE A 10 9.46 10.72 3.29
N SER A 11 9.40 11.50 2.21
CA SER A 11 10.42 11.55 1.16
C SER A 11 11.68 12.35 1.53
N CYS A 12 11.75 12.91 2.74
CA CYS A 12 12.87 13.74 3.16
C CYS A 12 14.14 12.90 3.41
N ALA A 13 15.19 13.17 2.64
CA ALA A 13 16.49 12.49 2.72
C ALA A 13 17.38 12.97 3.88
N ASN A 14 16.94 13.97 4.66
CA ASN A 14 17.70 14.47 5.80
C ASN A 14 17.83 13.39 6.90
N ASP A 15 19.05 13.12 7.35
CA ASP A 15 19.36 12.02 8.28
C ASP A 15 18.66 12.18 9.62
N PHE A 16 18.79 13.36 10.22
CA PHE A 16 18.23 13.69 11.54
C PHE A 16 17.36 14.94 11.41
N GLY A 17 16.04 14.78 11.53
CA GLY A 17 15.06 15.86 11.34
C GLY A 17 14.52 15.95 9.91
N VAL A 18 13.84 17.06 9.57
CA VAL A 18 13.14 17.26 8.29
C VAL A 18 13.58 18.61 7.71
N CYS A 19 13.79 18.70 6.40
CA CYS A 19 14.10 19.98 5.76
C CYS A 19 12.86 20.87 5.62
N ALA A 20 13.05 22.18 5.67
CA ALA A 20 11.95 23.16 5.60
C ALA A 20 11.09 23.01 4.34
N LEU A 21 11.68 22.61 3.21
CA LEU A 21 10.97 22.44 1.95
C LEU A 21 10.10 21.16 1.88
N CYS A 22 10.44 20.12 2.65
CA CYS A 22 9.62 18.90 2.73
C CYS A 22 8.42 19.09 3.65
N TYR A 23 8.53 19.96 4.67
CA TYR A 23 7.42 20.28 5.56
C TYR A 23 6.56 21.45 5.04
N GLY A 24 7.21 22.42 4.39
CA GLY A 24 6.60 23.58 3.78
C GLY A 24 6.17 24.64 4.81
N ARG A 25 4.92 25.09 4.69
CA ARG A 25 4.35 26.16 5.51
C ARG A 25 4.01 25.70 6.93
N ASP A 26 4.38 26.48 7.92
CA ASP A 26 3.86 26.38 9.29
C ASP A 26 2.40 26.84 9.29
N LEU A 27 1.50 25.96 9.73
CA LEU A 27 0.06 26.21 9.74
C LEU A 27 -0.37 27.13 10.90
N ALA A 28 0.43 27.25 11.95
CA ALA A 28 0.13 28.11 13.09
C ALA A 28 0.48 29.58 12.80
N ARG A 29 1.67 29.83 12.23
CA ARG A 29 2.16 31.21 11.96
C ARG A 29 1.96 31.66 10.52
N GLY A 30 1.69 30.75 9.61
CA GLY A 30 1.37 31.06 8.21
C GLY A 30 2.56 31.45 7.34
N HIS A 31 3.81 31.30 7.79
CA HIS A 31 5.03 31.48 7.00
C HIS A 31 5.72 30.12 6.72
N LEU A 32 6.82 30.13 5.95
CA LEU A 32 7.65 28.93 5.79
C LEU A 32 8.18 28.49 7.16
N VAL A 33 8.20 27.19 7.44
CA VAL A 33 8.65 26.67 8.75
C VAL A 33 10.08 27.11 9.08
N GLY A 34 10.29 27.54 10.32
CA GLY A 34 11.60 28.00 10.78
C GLY A 34 12.59 26.83 10.93
N ARG A 35 13.89 27.09 10.73
CA ARG A 35 14.92 26.11 11.13
C ARG A 35 14.91 25.96 12.65
N GLY A 36 14.97 24.72 13.12
CA GLY A 36 14.87 24.38 14.55
C GLY A 36 13.45 24.19 15.07
N GLU A 37 12.41 24.30 14.23
CA GLU A 37 11.03 24.06 14.64
C GLU A 37 10.78 22.57 14.96
N ALA A 38 10.16 22.30 16.12
CA ALA A 38 9.90 20.94 16.60
C ALA A 38 8.64 20.32 15.95
N VAL A 39 8.66 20.18 14.62
CA VAL A 39 7.51 19.71 13.81
C VAL A 39 6.95 18.35 14.24
N GLY A 40 7.79 17.48 14.81
CA GLY A 40 7.35 16.19 15.36
C GLY A 40 6.43 16.33 16.57
N VAL A 41 6.73 17.26 17.49
CA VAL A 41 5.90 17.53 18.66
C VAL A 41 4.59 18.19 18.23
N VAL A 42 4.66 19.15 17.31
CA VAL A 42 3.48 19.81 16.74
C VAL A 42 2.57 18.78 16.09
N ALA A 43 3.11 17.88 15.25
CA ALA A 43 2.33 16.82 14.62
C ALA A 43 1.66 15.87 15.63
N ALA A 44 2.39 15.46 16.67
CA ALA A 44 1.83 14.61 17.72
C ALA A 44 0.68 15.29 18.47
N GLN A 45 0.80 16.58 18.80
CA GLN A 45 -0.26 17.36 19.45
C GLN A 45 -1.47 17.56 18.54
N SER A 46 -1.26 17.92 17.27
CA SER A 46 -2.34 18.14 16.30
C SER A 46 -3.19 16.90 16.02
N ILE A 47 -2.68 15.70 16.34
CA ILE A 47 -3.42 14.44 16.25
C ILE A 47 -3.97 14.05 17.63
N GLY A 48 -3.16 14.13 18.67
CA GLY A 48 -3.51 13.66 20.01
C GLY A 48 -4.58 14.48 20.72
N GLU A 49 -4.54 15.81 20.63
CA GLU A 49 -5.55 16.67 21.27
C GLU A 49 -6.95 16.43 20.67
N PRO A 50 -7.16 16.50 19.33
CA PRO A 50 -8.44 16.14 18.77
C PRO A 50 -8.81 14.68 19.06
N GLY A 51 -7.85 13.75 19.04
CA GLY A 51 -8.09 12.34 19.34
C GLY A 51 -8.70 12.09 20.72
N THR A 52 -8.21 12.78 21.77
CA THR A 52 -8.79 12.68 23.12
C THR A 52 -10.16 13.37 23.21
N GLN A 53 -10.42 14.39 22.40
CA GLN A 53 -11.74 14.99 22.28
C GLN A 53 -12.74 14.05 21.59
N LEU A 54 -12.28 13.26 20.60
CA LEU A 54 -13.12 12.31 19.87
C LEU A 54 -13.67 11.23 20.80
N THR A 55 -12.83 10.63 21.66
CA THR A 55 -13.30 9.58 22.59
C THR A 55 -14.41 10.04 23.52
N MET A 56 -14.48 11.33 23.85
CA MET A 56 -15.60 11.90 24.61
C MET A 56 -16.88 12.10 23.77
N ARG A 57 -16.78 12.24 22.44
CA ARG A 57 -17.90 12.53 21.53
C ARG A 57 -18.48 11.29 20.83
N THR A 58 -17.68 10.26 20.58
CA THR A 58 -18.03 9.14 19.67
C THR A 58 -19.17 8.24 20.17
N PHE A 59 -19.51 8.25 21.46
CA PHE A 59 -20.50 7.31 22.04
C PHE A 59 -21.95 7.42 21.50
N HIS A 60 -22.29 8.47 20.75
CA HIS A 60 -23.69 8.75 20.38
C HIS A 60 -24.04 8.46 18.91
N ILE A 61 -23.06 8.11 18.06
CA ILE A 61 -23.28 7.88 16.61
C ILE A 61 -23.44 6.38 16.29
N GLY A 62 -23.39 5.50 17.29
CA GLY A 62 -23.45 4.03 17.13
C GLY A 62 -24.76 3.43 16.57
N GLY A 63 -25.66 4.24 16.00
CA GLY A 63 -26.96 3.80 15.47
C GLY A 63 -27.33 4.26 14.07
N ALA A 64 -26.58 5.17 13.44
CA ALA A 64 -26.91 5.69 12.10
C ALA A 64 -25.88 5.23 11.07
N ALA A 65 -26.09 4.03 10.52
CA ALA A 65 -25.35 3.56 9.36
C ALA A 65 -25.81 4.34 8.10
N SER A 66 -25.07 5.37 7.69
CA SER A 66 -25.29 5.95 6.36
C SER A 66 -24.60 5.06 5.32
N ARG A 67 -25.40 4.44 4.46
CA ARG A 67 -24.89 3.73 3.29
C ARG A 67 -24.46 4.78 2.28
N ALA A 68 -23.15 5.01 2.14
CA ALA A 68 -22.64 5.77 1.00
C ALA A 68 -23.00 5.00 -0.28
N ALA A 69 -23.55 5.71 -1.27
CA ALA A 69 -23.81 5.11 -2.58
C ALA A 69 -22.48 4.68 -3.20
N ALA A 70 -22.41 3.45 -3.70
CA ALA A 70 -21.22 2.97 -4.39
C ALA A 70 -21.03 3.75 -5.70
N GLU A 71 -19.81 4.22 -5.95
CA GLU A 71 -19.45 4.87 -7.21
C GLU A 71 -19.59 3.87 -8.36
N ASN A 72 -20.31 4.27 -9.41
CA ASN A 72 -20.63 3.44 -10.57
C ASN A 72 -20.13 4.00 -11.91
N SER A 73 -19.49 5.16 -11.90
CA SER A 73 -19.04 5.83 -13.13
C SER A 73 -17.89 6.79 -12.86
N ILE A 74 -17.12 7.07 -13.91
CA ILE A 74 -16.04 8.08 -13.91
C ILE A 74 -16.48 9.22 -14.83
N GLN A 75 -16.51 10.43 -14.27
CA GLN A 75 -16.77 11.67 -14.99
C GLN A 75 -15.51 12.52 -15.07
N VAL A 76 -15.24 13.06 -16.26
CA VAL A 76 -14.10 13.96 -16.51
C VAL A 76 -14.36 15.33 -15.89
N LYS A 77 -13.33 15.96 -15.32
CA LYS A 77 -13.44 17.35 -14.82
C LYS A 77 -12.77 18.38 -15.72
N ASN A 78 -11.90 17.96 -16.62
CA ASN A 78 -11.13 18.84 -17.50
C ASN A 78 -11.20 18.37 -18.95
N ALA A 79 -11.41 19.30 -19.88
CA ALA A 79 -11.34 18.98 -21.31
C ALA A 79 -9.91 18.52 -21.71
N GLY A 80 -9.85 17.53 -22.59
CA GLY A 80 -8.61 16.92 -23.06
C GLY A 80 -8.85 15.75 -24.01
N THR A 81 -7.80 15.00 -24.29
CA THR A 81 -7.85 13.73 -25.04
C THR A 81 -7.61 12.57 -24.10
N ILE A 82 -8.34 11.47 -24.29
CA ILE A 82 -8.16 10.25 -23.50
C ILE A 82 -6.95 9.48 -24.01
N LYS A 83 -6.18 8.92 -23.07
CA LYS A 83 -5.14 7.95 -23.33
C LYS A 83 -5.23 6.78 -22.37
N LEU A 84 -5.35 5.58 -22.91
CA LEU A 84 -5.41 4.35 -22.12
C LEU A 84 -4.01 3.76 -21.91
N HIS A 85 -3.69 3.41 -20.67
CA HIS A 85 -2.45 2.75 -20.27
C HIS A 85 -2.73 1.33 -19.78
N ASN A 86 -1.88 0.38 -20.21
CA ASN A 86 -1.98 -1.04 -19.85
C ASN A 86 -3.39 -1.62 -20.05
N ALA A 87 -4.08 -1.12 -21.08
CA ALA A 87 -5.46 -1.43 -21.39
C ALA A 87 -5.54 -2.55 -22.42
N LYS A 88 -6.32 -3.57 -22.10
CA LYS A 88 -6.95 -4.45 -23.06
C LYS A 88 -8.42 -4.09 -23.09
N VAL A 89 -8.86 -3.64 -24.26
CA VAL A 89 -10.24 -3.28 -24.51
C VAL A 89 -10.74 -4.13 -25.66
N VAL A 90 -11.93 -4.67 -25.50
CA VAL A 90 -12.60 -5.47 -26.53
C VAL A 90 -13.96 -4.84 -26.83
N THR A 91 -14.40 -4.96 -28.07
CA THR A 91 -15.72 -4.48 -28.48
C THR A 91 -16.72 -5.62 -28.34
N ASN A 92 -17.74 -5.40 -27.51
CA ASN A 92 -18.79 -6.37 -27.29
C ASN A 92 -19.75 -6.51 -28.49
N SER A 93 -20.57 -7.57 -28.50
CA SER A 93 -21.65 -7.81 -29.45
C SER A 93 -22.62 -6.63 -29.59
N GLU A 94 -22.87 -5.88 -28.51
CA GLU A 94 -23.65 -4.63 -28.48
C GLU A 94 -22.92 -3.40 -29.05
N GLY A 95 -21.68 -3.53 -29.52
CA GLY A 95 -20.85 -2.42 -30.02
C GLY A 95 -20.22 -1.54 -28.93
N LYS A 96 -20.34 -1.92 -27.65
CA LYS A 96 -19.75 -1.22 -26.51
C LYS A 96 -18.31 -1.67 -26.27
N LEU A 97 -17.45 -0.74 -25.84
CA LEU A 97 -16.06 -1.03 -25.47
C LEU A 97 -16.02 -1.52 -24.02
N VAL A 98 -15.44 -2.69 -23.77
CA VAL A 98 -15.36 -3.30 -22.44
C VAL A 98 -13.91 -3.53 -22.07
N VAL A 99 -13.53 -3.11 -20.86
CA VAL A 99 -12.19 -3.28 -20.32
C VAL A 99 -12.02 -4.70 -19.79
N THR A 100 -11.06 -5.47 -20.34
CA THR A 100 -10.75 -6.84 -19.89
C THR A 100 -9.47 -6.93 -19.05
N SER A 101 -8.82 -5.81 -18.75
CA SER A 101 -7.65 -5.75 -17.87
C SER A 101 -7.90 -4.95 -16.60
N ARG A 102 -7.44 -5.45 -15.44
CA ARG A 102 -7.53 -4.75 -14.14
C ARG A 102 -6.49 -3.66 -13.91
N SER A 103 -5.38 -3.73 -14.63
CA SER A 103 -4.30 -2.76 -14.56
C SER A 103 -4.54 -1.53 -15.44
N THR A 104 -5.76 -1.40 -15.99
CA THR A 104 -6.10 -0.34 -16.93
C THR A 104 -6.16 0.99 -16.21
N GLU A 105 -5.42 1.96 -16.72
CA GLU A 105 -5.44 3.34 -16.24
C GLU A 105 -5.82 4.26 -17.41
N LEU A 106 -6.83 5.09 -17.20
CA LEU A 106 -7.30 6.10 -18.14
C LEU A 106 -6.71 7.44 -17.74
N THR A 107 -5.85 8.00 -18.59
CA THR A 107 -5.32 9.36 -18.41
C THR A 107 -5.98 10.32 -19.37
N ILE A 108 -6.12 11.57 -18.94
CA ILE A 108 -6.61 12.67 -19.77
C ILE A 108 -5.44 13.60 -20.02
N ILE A 109 -5.05 13.75 -21.28
CA ILE A 109 -3.94 14.59 -21.73
C ILE A 109 -4.46 15.90 -22.32
N ASP A 110 -3.68 16.97 -22.20
CA ASP A 110 -3.95 18.24 -22.87
C ASP A 110 -3.32 18.31 -24.27
N GLU A 111 -3.54 19.43 -24.97
CA GLU A 111 -2.97 19.68 -26.30
C GLU A 111 -1.42 19.70 -26.32
N MET A 112 -0.79 19.90 -25.16
CA MET A 112 0.67 19.88 -24.98
C MET A 112 1.19 18.49 -24.54
N GLY A 113 0.31 17.48 -24.45
CA GLY A 113 0.65 16.11 -24.07
C GLY A 113 0.85 15.91 -22.56
N GLN A 114 0.48 16.87 -21.71
CA GLN A 114 0.57 16.73 -20.26
C GLN A 114 -0.67 16.06 -19.69
N THR A 115 -0.47 15.05 -18.83
CA THR A 115 -1.55 14.38 -18.11
C THR A 115 -2.18 15.33 -17.07
N LYS A 116 -3.47 15.64 -17.25
CA LYS A 116 -4.28 16.45 -16.33
C LYS A 116 -5.00 15.63 -15.26
N GLU A 117 -5.46 14.44 -15.64
CA GLU A 117 -6.20 13.50 -14.78
C GLU A 117 -5.74 12.07 -15.04
N SER A 118 -5.84 11.22 -14.02
CA SER A 118 -5.61 9.79 -14.14
C SER A 118 -6.61 9.02 -13.28
N HIS A 119 -7.29 8.06 -13.87
CA HIS A 119 -8.34 7.26 -13.24
C HIS A 119 -8.08 5.78 -13.48
N LYS A 120 -8.09 4.97 -12.42
CA LYS A 120 -7.98 3.51 -12.56
C LYS A 120 -9.33 2.92 -12.96
N LEU A 121 -9.36 2.12 -14.01
CA LEU A 121 -10.58 1.45 -14.47
C LEU A 121 -10.72 0.06 -13.85
N GLN A 122 -11.96 -0.31 -13.54
CA GLN A 122 -12.30 -1.64 -13.05
C GLN A 122 -12.42 -2.63 -14.21
N TYR A 123 -12.23 -3.92 -13.92
CA TYR A 123 -12.48 -4.99 -14.88
C TYR A 123 -13.97 -5.03 -15.24
N GLY A 124 -14.26 -5.11 -16.54
CA GLY A 124 -15.61 -5.08 -17.08
C GLY A 124 -16.28 -3.72 -17.09
N ALA A 125 -15.53 -2.64 -16.80
CA ALA A 125 -16.02 -1.29 -17.05
C ALA A 125 -16.32 -1.09 -18.54
N ILE A 126 -17.48 -0.51 -18.82
CA ILE A 126 -17.90 -0.11 -20.16
C ILE A 126 -17.33 1.28 -20.41
N LEU A 127 -16.50 1.40 -21.44
CA LEU A 127 -15.97 2.66 -21.94
C LEU A 127 -16.97 3.30 -22.90
N GLU A 128 -17.32 4.55 -22.64
CA GLU A 128 -18.17 5.35 -23.54
C GLU A 128 -17.34 6.10 -24.60
N VAL A 129 -16.02 6.11 -24.43
CA VAL A 129 -15.07 6.85 -25.28
C VAL A 129 -13.94 5.97 -25.76
N VAL A 130 -13.46 6.24 -26.98
CA VAL A 130 -12.33 5.56 -27.62
C VAL A 130 -10.99 6.13 -27.15
N ASP A 131 -9.93 5.31 -27.25
CA ASP A 131 -8.56 5.78 -27.03
C ASP A 131 -8.19 6.89 -28.05
N GLY A 132 -7.64 7.99 -27.56
CA GLY A 132 -7.43 9.21 -28.36
C GLY A 132 -8.67 10.07 -28.60
N GLY A 133 -9.83 9.69 -28.04
CA GLY A 133 -11.06 10.47 -28.12
C GLY A 133 -10.96 11.80 -27.35
N ALA A 134 -11.54 12.87 -27.92
CA ALA A 134 -11.66 14.15 -27.24
C ALA A 134 -12.83 14.10 -26.24
N VAL A 135 -12.61 14.64 -25.04
CA VAL A 135 -13.61 14.73 -23.97
C VAL A 135 -13.70 16.14 -23.43
N THR A 136 -14.90 16.50 -23.00
CA THR A 136 -15.20 17.76 -22.32
C THR A 136 -15.44 17.53 -20.83
N SER A 137 -15.38 18.62 -20.06
CA SER A 137 -15.67 18.55 -18.63
C SER A 137 -17.13 18.14 -18.39
N GLY A 138 -17.34 17.09 -17.60
CA GLY A 138 -18.66 16.54 -17.27
C GLY A 138 -19.02 15.27 -18.02
N ASP A 139 -18.24 14.89 -19.04
CA ASP A 139 -18.50 13.67 -19.81
C ASP A 139 -18.21 12.42 -18.98
N THR A 140 -19.11 11.45 -19.03
CA THR A 140 -18.89 10.11 -18.46
C THR A 140 -17.99 9.33 -19.41
N VAL A 141 -16.86 8.81 -18.89
CA VAL A 141 -15.90 8.06 -19.72
C VAL A 141 -15.99 6.56 -19.53
N ALA A 142 -16.39 6.14 -18.34
CA ALA A 142 -16.54 4.74 -17.98
C ALA A 142 -17.68 4.56 -17.00
N ASN A 143 -18.38 3.42 -17.11
CA ASN A 143 -19.49 3.02 -16.26
C ASN A 143 -19.39 1.52 -15.94
N TRP A 144 -19.81 1.12 -14.74
CA TRP A 144 -19.92 -0.28 -14.33
C TRP A 144 -21.08 -0.46 -13.35
N ASP A 145 -21.51 -1.71 -13.17
CA ASP A 145 -22.46 -2.05 -12.11
C ASP A 145 -21.70 -2.23 -10.78
N PRO A 146 -21.95 -1.40 -9.76
CA PRO A 146 -21.21 -1.48 -8.50
C PRO A 146 -21.65 -2.66 -7.60
N HIS A 147 -22.73 -3.35 -7.95
CA HIS A 147 -23.24 -4.48 -7.17
C HIS A 147 -22.92 -5.83 -7.81
N THR A 148 -22.31 -5.84 -8.99
CA THR A 148 -21.97 -7.09 -9.67
C THR A 148 -20.56 -7.04 -10.22
N HIS A 149 -19.84 -8.15 -10.04
CA HIS A 149 -18.58 -8.38 -10.71
C HIS A 149 -18.83 -9.21 -11.97
N PRO A 150 -18.71 -8.63 -13.18
CA PRO A 150 -18.97 -9.36 -14.41
C PRO A 150 -17.82 -10.33 -14.73
N ILE A 151 -18.15 -11.51 -15.23
CA ILE A 151 -17.20 -12.45 -15.83
C ILE A 151 -17.30 -12.28 -17.34
N ILE A 152 -16.25 -11.79 -17.99
CA ILE A 152 -16.28 -11.44 -19.42
C ILE A 152 -15.41 -12.41 -20.21
N THR A 153 -15.89 -12.79 -21.39
CA THR A 153 -15.09 -13.61 -22.32
C THR A 153 -14.15 -12.76 -23.18
N GLU A 154 -12.92 -13.26 -23.39
CA GLU A 154 -11.97 -12.68 -24.36
C GLU A 154 -12.05 -13.33 -25.74
N VAL A 155 -12.85 -14.38 -25.90
CA VAL A 155 -12.95 -15.16 -27.14
C VAL A 155 -14.40 -15.39 -27.54
N PRO A 156 -14.73 -15.39 -28.84
CA PRO A 156 -16.07 -15.72 -29.30
C PRO A 156 -16.28 -17.23 -29.27
N GLY A 157 -17.50 -17.68 -29.02
CA GLY A 157 -17.81 -19.11 -29.01
C GLY A 157 -19.26 -19.42 -28.66
N ARG A 158 -19.59 -20.70 -28.65
CA ARG A 158 -20.86 -21.20 -28.12
C ARG A 158 -20.70 -21.61 -26.67
N VAL A 159 -21.62 -21.15 -25.84
CA VAL A 159 -21.69 -21.49 -24.42
C VAL A 159 -22.08 -22.95 -24.27
N LYS A 160 -21.31 -23.69 -23.48
CA LYS A 160 -21.62 -25.05 -23.06
C LYS A 160 -21.55 -25.14 -21.54
N PHE A 161 -22.65 -25.55 -20.94
CA PHE A 161 -22.73 -25.75 -19.51
C PHE A 161 -22.11 -27.08 -19.08
N ILE A 162 -21.27 -27.02 -18.05
CA ILE A 162 -20.66 -28.20 -17.41
C ILE A 162 -20.99 -28.13 -15.94
N ASP A 163 -21.47 -29.24 -15.38
CA ASP A 163 -21.88 -29.36 -13.97
C ASP A 163 -22.96 -28.34 -13.53
N MET A 164 -23.71 -27.76 -14.48
CA MET A 164 -24.88 -26.90 -14.22
C MET A 164 -26.16 -27.69 -14.47
N VAL A 165 -26.69 -28.32 -13.42
CA VAL A 165 -27.92 -29.10 -13.45
C VAL A 165 -28.96 -28.42 -12.56
N GLU A 166 -30.12 -28.14 -13.14
CA GLU A 166 -31.21 -27.45 -12.45
C GLU A 166 -31.70 -28.28 -11.23
N GLY A 167 -31.86 -27.61 -10.09
CA GLY A 167 -32.22 -28.23 -8.82
C GLY A 167 -31.09 -29.00 -8.11
N VAL A 168 -29.92 -29.15 -8.74
CA VAL A 168 -28.75 -29.84 -8.15
C VAL A 168 -27.59 -28.87 -7.91
N THR A 169 -27.21 -28.07 -8.91
CA THR A 169 -26.13 -27.07 -8.79
C THR A 169 -26.59 -25.65 -9.12
N VAL A 170 -27.66 -25.48 -9.88
CA VAL A 170 -28.24 -24.19 -10.25
C VAL A 170 -29.75 -24.15 -10.02
N SER A 171 -30.31 -22.96 -9.79
CA SER A 171 -31.75 -22.72 -9.68
C SER A 171 -32.16 -21.66 -10.69
N ARG A 172 -33.26 -21.87 -11.42
CA ARG A 172 -33.81 -20.87 -12.32
C ARG A 172 -34.77 -19.97 -11.54
N GLN A 173 -34.53 -18.67 -11.55
CA GLN A 173 -35.44 -17.66 -11.03
C GLN A 173 -35.97 -16.85 -12.19
N THR A 174 -37.28 -16.63 -12.21
CA THR A 174 -37.90 -15.72 -13.18
C THR A 174 -38.31 -14.47 -12.43
N ASP A 175 -37.83 -13.33 -12.88
CA ASP A 175 -38.22 -12.04 -12.34
C ASP A 175 -39.68 -11.75 -12.73
N GLU A 176 -40.54 -11.57 -11.73
CA GLU A 176 -41.98 -11.33 -11.90
C GLU A 176 -42.29 -10.01 -12.63
N LEU A 177 -41.37 -9.04 -12.58
CA LEU A 177 -41.55 -7.73 -13.22
C LEU A 177 -41.15 -7.74 -14.70
N THR A 178 -40.03 -8.39 -15.03
CA THR A 178 -39.45 -8.36 -16.39
C THR A 178 -39.79 -9.61 -17.20
N GLY A 179 -40.21 -10.69 -16.56
CA GLY A 179 -40.44 -12.00 -17.18
C GLY A 179 -39.15 -12.69 -17.64
N LEU A 180 -37.98 -12.12 -17.35
CA LEU A 180 -36.69 -12.69 -17.71
C LEU A 180 -36.30 -13.77 -16.70
N SER A 181 -35.83 -14.91 -17.22
CA SER A 181 -35.31 -16.01 -16.40
C SER A 181 -33.79 -15.89 -16.25
N SER A 182 -33.30 -15.84 -15.02
CA SER A 182 -31.88 -15.90 -14.66
C SER A 182 -31.55 -17.23 -13.97
N ILE A 183 -30.38 -17.76 -14.25
CA ILE A 183 -29.88 -18.99 -13.63
C ILE A 183 -28.95 -18.59 -12.48
N HIS A 184 -29.30 -18.97 -11.26
CA HIS A 184 -28.51 -18.71 -10.05
C HIS A 184 -27.73 -19.95 -9.66
N VAL A 185 -26.42 -19.80 -9.45
CA VAL A 185 -25.57 -20.89 -8.96
C VAL A 185 -25.79 -21.07 -7.46
N MET A 186 -26.21 -22.27 -7.05
CA MET A 186 -26.51 -22.57 -5.64
C MET A 186 -25.23 -22.70 -4.82
N ASP A 187 -25.30 -22.35 -3.54
CA ASP A 187 -24.21 -22.55 -2.59
C ASP A 187 -23.96 -24.05 -2.34
N PRO A 188 -22.71 -24.55 -2.31
CA PRO A 188 -22.41 -25.95 -1.99
C PRO A 188 -23.10 -26.50 -0.74
N ASN A 189 -23.42 -25.65 0.24
CA ASN A 189 -24.15 -26.03 1.46
C ASN A 189 -25.64 -26.30 1.21
N GLU A 190 -26.25 -25.61 0.24
CA GLU A 190 -27.66 -25.75 -0.15
C GLU A 190 -27.88 -26.89 -1.15
N ARG A 191 -26.81 -27.39 -1.78
CA ARG A 191 -26.89 -28.43 -2.79
C ARG A 191 -27.22 -29.81 -2.19
N PRO A 192 -28.00 -30.64 -2.92
CA PRO A 192 -28.16 -32.06 -2.62
C PRO A 192 -26.82 -32.80 -2.59
N GLY A 193 -26.75 -33.96 -1.93
CA GLY A 193 -25.51 -34.72 -1.79
C GLY A 193 -24.76 -35.02 -3.10
N ALA A 194 -25.48 -35.20 -4.21
CA ALA A 194 -24.91 -35.38 -5.55
C ALA A 194 -24.25 -34.13 -6.15
N GLY A 195 -24.67 -32.92 -5.75
CA GLY A 195 -24.19 -31.64 -6.27
C GLY A 195 -23.06 -31.00 -5.45
N LYS A 196 -22.71 -31.57 -4.29
CA LYS A 196 -21.68 -31.01 -3.38
C LYS A 196 -20.27 -31.01 -3.96
N GLU A 197 -19.92 -32.00 -4.77
CA GLU A 197 -18.60 -32.10 -5.42
C GLU A 197 -18.57 -31.53 -6.84
N MET A 198 -19.74 -31.24 -7.43
CA MET A 198 -19.87 -30.68 -8.78
C MET A 198 -19.40 -29.22 -8.84
N ARG A 199 -18.72 -28.84 -9.92
CA ARG A 199 -18.16 -27.49 -10.12
C ARG A 199 -18.82 -26.81 -11.31
N PRO A 200 -19.96 -26.11 -11.10
CA PRO A 200 -20.64 -25.45 -12.20
C PRO A 200 -19.68 -24.50 -12.91
N MET A 201 -19.56 -24.67 -14.21
CA MET A 201 -18.72 -23.86 -15.06
C MET A 201 -19.34 -23.67 -16.43
N VAL A 202 -18.99 -22.55 -17.05
CA VAL A 202 -19.35 -22.25 -18.44
C VAL A 202 -18.11 -22.44 -19.29
N LYS A 203 -18.22 -23.22 -20.35
CA LYS A 203 -17.14 -23.47 -21.31
C LYS A 203 -17.52 -22.91 -22.67
N LEU A 204 -16.54 -22.40 -23.42
CA LEU A 204 -16.74 -21.97 -24.79
C LEU A 204 -16.26 -23.03 -25.77
N VAL A 205 -17.14 -23.41 -26.70
CA VAL A 205 -16.87 -24.36 -27.77
C VAL A 205 -17.00 -23.73 -29.16
N ASP A 206 -16.23 -24.24 -30.11
CA ASP A 206 -16.33 -23.86 -31.52
C ASP A 206 -17.54 -24.50 -32.20
N GLY A 207 -17.78 -24.17 -33.48
CA GLY A 207 -18.87 -24.75 -34.27
C GLY A 207 -18.77 -26.27 -34.48
N SER A 208 -17.63 -26.89 -34.18
CA SER A 208 -17.38 -28.34 -34.26
C SER A 208 -17.46 -29.03 -32.89
N GLY A 209 -17.71 -28.28 -31.81
CA GLY A 209 -17.79 -28.78 -30.44
C GLY A 209 -16.44 -28.96 -29.73
N ASN A 210 -15.34 -28.47 -30.30
CA ASN A 210 -14.04 -28.45 -29.65
C ASN A 210 -13.89 -27.20 -28.77
N ASP A 211 -12.97 -27.27 -27.81
CA ASP A 211 -12.75 -26.19 -26.86
C ASP A 211 -12.09 -24.98 -27.53
N VAL A 212 -12.65 -23.80 -27.31
CA VAL A 212 -11.99 -22.54 -27.70
C VAL A 212 -10.89 -22.25 -26.69
N LEU A 213 -9.69 -21.94 -27.17
CA LEU A 213 -8.54 -21.59 -26.32
C LEU A 213 -8.51 -20.09 -26.04
N ILE A 214 -8.10 -19.70 -24.83
CA ILE A 214 -7.95 -18.28 -24.45
C ILE A 214 -6.82 -17.65 -25.27
N ALA A 215 -7.07 -16.44 -25.79
CA ALA A 215 -6.17 -15.75 -26.70
C ALA A 215 -4.73 -15.63 -26.14
N GLY A 216 -3.78 -16.33 -26.78
CA GLY A 216 -2.36 -16.32 -26.41
C GLY A 216 -1.95 -17.34 -25.35
N THR A 217 -2.81 -18.31 -25.01
CA THR A 217 -2.49 -19.43 -24.10
C THR A 217 -3.06 -20.75 -24.61
N ASP A 218 -2.46 -21.88 -24.23
CA ASP A 218 -2.99 -23.23 -24.53
C ASP A 218 -4.10 -23.67 -23.55
N ILE A 219 -4.69 -22.72 -22.82
CA ILE A 219 -5.69 -22.99 -21.79
C ILE A 219 -7.10 -22.90 -22.43
N PRO A 220 -7.96 -23.92 -22.27
CA PRO A 220 -9.36 -23.83 -22.67
C PRO A 220 -10.10 -22.68 -22.00
N ALA A 221 -10.97 -21.99 -22.74
CA ALA A 221 -11.85 -20.94 -22.24
C ALA A 221 -12.98 -21.54 -21.39
N GLN A 222 -12.63 -21.84 -20.13
CA GLN A 222 -13.54 -22.37 -19.12
C GLN A 222 -13.61 -21.40 -17.94
N TYR A 223 -14.84 -21.04 -17.57
CA TYR A 223 -15.15 -20.06 -16.53
C TYR A 223 -15.88 -20.77 -15.40
N PHE A 224 -15.16 -21.03 -14.31
CA PHE A 224 -15.75 -21.57 -13.10
C PHE A 224 -16.66 -20.54 -12.44
N LEU A 225 -17.87 -20.95 -12.07
CA LEU A 225 -18.84 -20.09 -11.43
C LEU A 225 -18.85 -20.33 -9.91
N SER A 226 -18.69 -19.26 -9.15
CA SER A 226 -18.82 -19.28 -7.69
C SER A 226 -20.29 -19.38 -7.28
N ALA A 227 -20.53 -19.71 -6.00
CA ALA A 227 -21.86 -19.62 -5.41
C ALA A 227 -22.46 -18.22 -5.61
N LYS A 228 -23.79 -18.15 -5.76
CA LYS A 228 -24.58 -16.95 -6.01
C LYS A 228 -24.34 -16.27 -7.37
N ALA A 229 -23.44 -16.77 -8.22
CA ALA A 229 -23.26 -16.24 -9.56
C ALA A 229 -24.58 -16.32 -10.35
N ILE A 230 -24.87 -15.26 -11.08
CA ILE A 230 -26.07 -15.10 -11.90
C ILE A 230 -25.66 -15.25 -13.37
N VAL A 231 -26.23 -16.21 -14.06
CA VAL A 231 -26.02 -16.49 -15.48
C VAL A 231 -27.29 -16.12 -16.23
N ASN A 232 -27.17 -15.18 -17.18
CA ASN A 232 -28.28 -14.70 -18.00
C ASN A 232 -28.24 -15.29 -19.43
N LEU A 233 -27.43 -16.32 -19.63
CA LEU A 233 -27.25 -17.02 -20.91
C LEU A 233 -27.90 -18.40 -20.83
N GLU A 234 -28.30 -18.94 -21.97
CA GLU A 234 -28.78 -20.32 -22.09
C GLU A 234 -27.67 -21.24 -22.64
N ASP A 235 -27.84 -22.55 -22.45
CA ASP A 235 -26.92 -23.54 -23.01
C ASP A 235 -27.00 -23.51 -24.55
N ASN A 236 -25.84 -23.54 -25.21
CA ASN A 236 -25.64 -23.32 -26.66
C ASN A 236 -25.89 -21.89 -27.17
N ALA A 237 -26.04 -20.89 -26.30
CA ALA A 237 -26.06 -19.50 -26.74
C ALA A 237 -24.73 -19.09 -27.39
N GLU A 238 -24.79 -18.26 -28.44
CA GLU A 238 -23.60 -17.66 -29.05
C GLU A 238 -23.19 -16.40 -28.29
N VAL A 239 -21.92 -16.30 -27.95
CA VAL A 239 -21.33 -15.13 -27.27
C VAL A 239 -20.19 -14.55 -28.09
N GLY A 240 -20.16 -13.23 -28.17
CA GLY A 240 -19.07 -12.47 -28.78
C GLY A 240 -17.94 -12.22 -27.79
N VAL A 241 -16.83 -11.68 -28.30
CA VAL A 241 -15.75 -11.18 -27.45
C VAL A 241 -16.26 -9.99 -26.63
N GLY A 242 -16.04 -9.97 -25.32
CA GLY A 242 -16.48 -8.87 -24.45
C GLY A 242 -17.84 -9.08 -23.79
N ASP A 243 -18.54 -10.17 -24.11
CA ASP A 243 -19.84 -10.48 -23.52
C ASP A 243 -19.68 -10.98 -22.08
N ALA A 244 -20.61 -10.58 -21.21
CA ALA A 244 -20.66 -11.03 -19.83
C ALA A 244 -21.28 -12.44 -19.77
N ILE A 245 -20.47 -13.44 -19.42
CA ILE A 245 -20.88 -14.84 -19.24
C ILE A 245 -21.73 -15.00 -17.98
N ALA A 246 -21.31 -14.37 -16.89
CA ALA A 246 -22.00 -14.40 -15.61
C ALA A 246 -21.73 -13.10 -14.84
N ARG A 247 -22.54 -12.85 -13.82
CA ARG A 247 -22.37 -11.74 -12.88
C ARG A 247 -22.35 -12.28 -11.48
N ILE A 248 -21.31 -11.99 -10.72
CA ILE A 248 -21.25 -12.36 -9.31
C ILE A 248 -21.80 -11.19 -8.51
N PRO A 249 -22.92 -11.34 -7.78
CA PRO A 249 -23.38 -10.30 -6.88
C PRO A 249 -22.28 -10.03 -5.85
N GLN A 250 -21.77 -8.81 -5.86
CA GLN A 250 -20.96 -8.33 -4.75
C GLN A 250 -21.94 -7.90 -3.67
N GLU A 251 -21.86 -8.55 -2.51
CA GLU A 251 -22.40 -7.93 -1.30
C GLU A 251 -21.66 -6.61 -1.19
N SER A 252 -22.38 -5.50 -1.40
CA SER A 252 -21.85 -4.15 -1.27
C SER A 252 -21.03 -4.14 0.00
N SER A 253 -19.69 -4.04 -0.16
CA SER A 253 -18.72 -4.07 0.93
C SER A 253 -19.39 -3.46 2.13
N GLY A 254 -19.66 -4.29 3.15
CA GLY A 254 -20.39 -3.87 4.34
C GLY A 254 -19.89 -2.49 4.74
N THR A 255 -20.83 -1.60 5.10
CA THR A 255 -20.57 -0.21 5.52
C THR A 255 -19.12 -0.06 5.94
N LYS A 256 -18.29 0.65 5.15
CA LYS A 256 -16.88 0.91 5.51
C LYS A 256 -16.87 1.10 7.01
N ASP A 257 -16.14 0.27 7.73
CA ASP A 257 -16.20 0.26 9.18
C ASP A 257 -15.45 1.48 9.73
N ILE A 258 -15.98 2.66 9.40
CA ILE A 258 -15.56 3.95 9.93
C ILE A 258 -16.06 4.08 11.38
N THR A 259 -16.85 3.10 11.88
CA THR A 259 -17.40 3.11 13.24
C THR A 259 -16.34 2.84 14.32
N GLY A 260 -15.16 2.34 13.92
CA GLY A 260 -14.06 2.04 14.83
C GLY A 260 -13.46 3.26 15.56
N GLY A 261 -13.80 4.50 15.19
CA GLY A 261 -13.39 5.72 15.90
C GLY A 261 -11.88 5.79 16.19
N LEU A 262 -11.50 6.25 17.38
CA LEU A 262 -10.10 6.29 17.80
C LEU A 262 -9.41 4.91 17.89
N PRO A 263 -10.07 3.81 18.32
CA PRO A 263 -9.48 2.47 18.27
C PRO A 263 -8.90 2.09 16.90
N ARG A 264 -9.58 2.42 15.81
CA ARG A 264 -9.07 2.17 14.45
C ARG A 264 -7.80 2.95 14.16
N VAL A 265 -7.74 4.22 14.55
CA VAL A 265 -6.54 5.06 14.41
C VAL A 265 -5.38 4.51 15.24
N ALA A 266 -5.67 4.00 16.45
CA ALA A 266 -4.67 3.36 17.29
C ALA A 266 -4.11 2.08 16.65
N ASP A 267 -4.96 1.23 16.07
CA ASP A 267 -4.52 0.02 15.37
C ASP A 267 -3.62 0.34 14.16
N LEU A 268 -3.94 1.42 13.42
CA LEU A 268 -3.12 1.90 12.30
C LEU A 268 -1.74 2.39 12.78
N PHE A 269 -1.66 3.21 13.82
CA PHE A 269 -0.39 3.70 14.36
C PHE A 269 0.41 2.62 15.10
N GLU A 270 -0.23 1.57 15.61
CA GLU A 270 0.45 0.39 16.13
C GLU A 270 0.83 -0.62 15.02
N ALA A 271 0.55 -0.31 13.75
CA ALA A 271 0.81 -1.16 12.60
C ALA A 271 0.28 -2.60 12.82
N ARG A 272 -0.90 -2.74 13.44
CA ARG A 272 -1.48 -4.04 13.73
C ARG A 272 -2.01 -4.68 12.45
N GLN A 273 -1.76 -5.99 12.30
CA GLN A 273 -2.31 -6.74 11.20
C GLN A 273 -3.80 -7.02 11.46
N PRO A 274 -4.69 -6.81 10.47
CA PRO A 274 -6.08 -7.23 10.59
C PRO A 274 -6.16 -8.74 10.85
N LYS A 275 -7.18 -9.18 11.58
CA LYS A 275 -7.42 -10.62 11.83
C LYS A 275 -7.59 -11.40 10.52
N GLU A 276 -8.25 -10.77 9.55
CA GLU A 276 -8.52 -11.33 8.24
C GLU A 276 -8.01 -10.36 7.16
N PRO A 277 -6.71 -10.36 6.85
CA PRO A 277 -6.17 -9.44 5.86
C PRO A 277 -6.63 -9.82 4.44
N ALA A 278 -6.74 -8.84 3.55
CA ALA A 278 -6.79 -9.08 2.12
C ALA A 278 -5.52 -9.80 1.65
N ILE A 279 -5.68 -10.71 0.70
CA ILE A 279 -4.57 -11.44 0.10
C ILE A 279 -4.13 -10.67 -1.14
N LEU A 280 -2.86 -10.29 -1.20
CA LEU A 280 -2.26 -9.53 -2.29
C LEU A 280 -1.36 -10.42 -3.14
N ALA A 281 -1.26 -10.13 -4.43
CA ALA A 281 -0.37 -10.85 -5.35
C ALA A 281 1.10 -10.60 -5.03
N GLU A 282 1.85 -11.67 -4.78
CA GLU A 282 3.27 -11.61 -4.40
C GLU A 282 4.21 -11.29 -5.57
N ILE A 283 3.84 -11.80 -6.74
CA ILE A 283 4.56 -11.60 -7.99
C ILE A 283 3.58 -11.24 -9.11
N THR A 284 4.10 -10.58 -10.14
CA THR A 284 3.34 -10.31 -11.37
C THR A 284 3.34 -11.56 -12.24
N GLY A 285 2.17 -12.01 -12.68
CA GLY A 285 2.06 -13.23 -13.47
C GLY A 285 0.64 -13.65 -13.80
N THR A 286 0.52 -14.82 -14.41
CA THR A 286 -0.76 -15.46 -14.74
C THR A 286 -1.18 -16.38 -13.61
N ILE A 287 -2.44 -16.28 -13.18
CA ILE A 287 -3.00 -17.08 -12.10
C ILE A 287 -3.46 -18.44 -12.61
N SER A 288 -3.13 -19.49 -11.87
CA SER A 288 -3.73 -20.82 -12.00
C SER A 288 -4.04 -21.41 -10.63
N PHE A 289 -4.90 -22.42 -10.59
CA PHE A 289 -5.24 -23.10 -9.34
C PHE A 289 -4.73 -24.54 -9.34
N GLY A 290 -3.87 -24.84 -8.37
CA GLY A 290 -3.33 -26.18 -8.17
C GLY A 290 -4.31 -27.13 -7.46
N LYS A 291 -3.82 -28.34 -7.19
CA LYS A 291 -4.59 -29.36 -6.47
C LYS A 291 -4.98 -28.89 -5.06
N GLU A 292 -6.26 -29.01 -4.75
CA GLU A 292 -6.81 -28.58 -3.47
C GLU A 292 -6.50 -29.58 -2.34
N THR A 293 -6.23 -29.05 -1.15
CA THR A 293 -6.08 -29.82 0.09
C THR A 293 -7.36 -29.73 0.91
N LYS A 294 -7.52 -30.58 1.94
CA LYS A 294 -8.65 -30.52 2.90
C LYS A 294 -8.71 -29.15 3.60
N GLY A 295 -9.43 -28.20 3.02
CA GLY A 295 -9.73 -26.86 3.57
C GLY A 295 -9.01 -25.68 2.92
N LYS A 296 -8.00 -25.91 2.06
CA LYS A 296 -7.24 -24.84 1.39
C LYS A 296 -7.15 -25.10 -0.12
N ARG A 297 -7.26 -24.04 -0.90
CA ARG A 297 -7.06 -23.99 -2.35
C ARG A 297 -5.62 -23.50 -2.63
N ARG A 298 -4.89 -24.17 -3.52
CA ARG A 298 -3.54 -23.77 -3.92
C ARG A 298 -3.66 -22.75 -5.05
N LEU A 299 -3.27 -21.52 -4.79
CA LEU A 299 -3.08 -20.49 -5.79
C LEU A 299 -1.64 -20.61 -6.33
N VAL A 300 -1.49 -20.57 -7.64
CA VAL A 300 -0.19 -20.54 -8.32
C VAL A 300 -0.15 -19.29 -9.20
N ILE A 301 0.88 -18.46 -9.05
CA ILE A 301 1.12 -17.31 -9.91
C ILE A 301 2.37 -17.63 -10.72
N THR A 302 2.23 -17.67 -12.05
CA THR A 302 3.33 -17.99 -12.97
C THR A 302 3.79 -16.71 -13.65
N PRO A 303 5.02 -16.23 -13.37
CA PRO A 303 5.56 -15.04 -14.03
C PRO A 303 5.90 -15.34 -15.51
N ALA A 304 6.12 -14.30 -16.32
CA ALA A 304 6.55 -14.48 -17.71
C ALA A 304 7.96 -15.10 -17.81
N GLU A 305 8.82 -14.79 -16.85
CA GLU A 305 10.17 -15.33 -16.70
C GLU A 305 10.42 -15.60 -15.20
N GLY A 306 10.92 -16.78 -14.85
CA GLY A 306 11.25 -17.18 -13.48
C GLY A 306 10.35 -18.26 -12.89
N ASP A 307 10.53 -18.51 -11.59
CA ASP A 307 9.83 -19.57 -10.86
C ASP A 307 8.41 -19.16 -10.47
N ALA A 308 7.49 -20.13 -10.49
CA ALA A 308 6.12 -19.92 -10.05
C ALA A 308 6.05 -19.73 -8.52
N TYR A 309 5.25 -18.77 -8.08
CA TYR A 309 4.93 -18.57 -6.67
C TYR A 309 3.65 -19.31 -6.30
N GLU A 310 3.63 -19.96 -5.14
CA GLU A 310 2.48 -20.75 -4.71
C GLU A 310 2.04 -20.40 -3.30
N GLU A 311 0.74 -20.30 -3.09
CA GLU A 311 0.15 -19.97 -1.79
C GLU A 311 -1.12 -20.77 -1.51
N MET A 312 -1.31 -21.16 -0.25
CA MET A 312 -2.47 -21.94 0.18
C MET A 312 -3.54 -21.05 0.79
N ILE A 313 -4.56 -20.72 0.00
CA ILE A 313 -5.67 -19.83 0.39
C ILE A 313 -6.81 -20.64 1.01
N PRO A 314 -7.41 -20.23 2.15
CA PRO A 314 -8.58 -20.90 2.70
C PRO A 314 -9.77 -20.90 1.73
N LYS A 315 -10.50 -22.03 1.61
CA LYS A 315 -11.61 -22.18 0.64
C LYS A 315 -12.80 -21.24 0.88
N TRP A 316 -12.98 -20.77 2.11
CA TRP A 316 -14.07 -19.86 2.48
C TRP A 316 -13.82 -18.41 2.06
N ARG A 317 -12.59 -18.07 1.62
CA ARG A 317 -12.28 -16.74 1.10
C ARG A 317 -12.80 -16.60 -0.32
N ASN A 318 -13.55 -15.53 -0.54
CA ASN A 318 -13.97 -15.13 -1.89
C ASN A 318 -12.76 -14.57 -2.63
N LEU A 319 -12.49 -15.16 -3.80
CA LEU A 319 -11.41 -14.74 -4.69
C LEU A 319 -12.01 -13.85 -5.76
N ASN A 320 -11.40 -12.69 -5.96
CA ASN A 320 -11.80 -11.75 -6.99
C ASN A 320 -11.27 -12.12 -8.36
N VAL A 321 -10.36 -13.09 -8.47
CA VAL A 321 -9.56 -13.41 -9.66
C VAL A 321 -9.91 -14.78 -10.24
N PHE A 322 -9.79 -14.90 -11.56
CA PHE A 322 -10.07 -16.13 -12.31
C PHE A 322 -8.79 -16.84 -12.75
N GLU A 323 -8.94 -18.11 -13.12
CA GLU A 323 -7.86 -18.89 -13.73
C GLU A 323 -7.53 -18.37 -15.13
N GLY A 324 -6.25 -18.26 -15.46
CA GLY A 324 -5.76 -17.68 -16.72
C GLY A 324 -5.65 -16.14 -16.69
N GLU A 325 -6.10 -15.48 -15.64
CA GLU A 325 -6.05 -14.03 -15.52
C GLU A 325 -4.63 -13.53 -15.17
N LYS A 326 -4.22 -12.39 -15.73
CA LYS A 326 -2.93 -11.75 -15.42
C LYS A 326 -3.10 -10.72 -14.30
N VAL A 327 -2.28 -10.82 -13.26
CA VAL A 327 -2.27 -9.90 -12.12
C VAL A 327 -0.90 -9.23 -11.94
N ALA A 328 -0.92 -8.00 -11.45
CA ALA A 328 0.29 -7.29 -11.07
C ALA A 328 0.64 -7.53 -9.59
N LYS A 329 1.94 -7.49 -9.26
CA LYS A 329 2.42 -7.54 -7.88
C LYS A 329 1.74 -6.45 -7.03
N GLY A 330 1.19 -6.87 -5.88
CA GLY A 330 0.47 -6.03 -4.93
C GLY A 330 -1.02 -5.85 -5.23
N GLU A 331 -1.57 -6.52 -6.24
CA GLU A 331 -2.99 -6.49 -6.57
C GLU A 331 -3.82 -7.38 -5.64
N VAL A 332 -5.08 -7.00 -5.38
CA VAL A 332 -5.98 -7.73 -4.45
C VAL A 332 -6.52 -9.00 -5.11
N ILE A 333 -6.17 -10.15 -4.56
CA ILE A 333 -6.63 -11.48 -4.98
C ILE A 333 -7.90 -11.87 -4.22
N ALA A 334 -7.92 -11.64 -2.91
CA ALA A 334 -9.05 -11.97 -2.04
C ALA A 334 -9.45 -10.77 -1.19
N ASP A 335 -10.75 -10.60 -0.99
CA ASP A 335 -11.31 -9.49 -0.23
C ASP A 335 -10.88 -9.51 1.24
N GLY A 336 -10.75 -8.30 1.80
CA GLY A 336 -10.45 -8.04 3.20
C GLY A 336 -9.82 -6.66 3.41
N PRO A 337 -9.66 -6.21 4.66
CA PRO A 337 -8.84 -5.04 4.98
C PRO A 337 -7.37 -5.26 4.57
N GLU A 338 -6.79 -4.31 3.84
CA GLU A 338 -5.39 -4.38 3.46
C GLU A 338 -4.46 -4.23 4.68
N SER A 339 -3.45 -5.09 4.75
CA SER A 339 -2.40 -5.07 5.77
C SER A 339 -1.34 -4.03 5.43
N PRO A 340 -1.05 -3.05 6.32
CA PRO A 340 0.01 -2.05 6.07
C PRO A 340 1.38 -2.66 5.77
N HIS A 341 1.69 -3.81 6.37
CA HIS A 341 2.95 -4.53 6.15
C HIS A 341 3.07 -5.07 4.72
N ASP A 342 1.98 -5.63 4.20
CA ASP A 342 1.96 -6.19 2.85
C ASP A 342 1.96 -5.07 1.80
N ILE A 343 1.30 -3.95 2.08
CA ILE A 343 1.38 -2.76 1.22
C ILE A 343 2.83 -2.25 1.15
N LEU A 344 3.53 -2.12 2.30
CA LEU A 344 4.93 -1.68 2.31
C LEU A 344 5.83 -2.64 1.54
N ARG A 345 5.65 -3.95 1.73
CA ARG A 345 6.50 -4.99 1.12
C ARG A 345 6.28 -5.15 -0.38
N LEU A 346 5.03 -5.01 -0.83
CA LEU A 346 4.64 -5.27 -2.22
C LEU A 346 4.57 -4.01 -3.08
N ARG A 347 4.00 -2.92 -2.55
CA ARG A 347 3.77 -1.66 -3.27
C ARG A 347 4.78 -0.55 -2.90
N GLY A 348 5.43 -0.66 -1.74
CA GLY A 348 6.48 0.28 -1.30
C GLY A 348 6.01 1.39 -0.36
N ILE A 349 6.89 2.36 -0.12
CA ILE A 349 6.72 3.40 0.92
C ILE A 349 5.59 4.38 0.60
N SER A 350 5.51 4.88 -0.65
CA SER A 350 4.49 5.88 -1.01
C SER A 350 3.07 5.32 -0.89
N PRO A 351 2.76 4.11 -1.38
CA PRO A 351 1.42 3.53 -1.23
C PRO A 351 1.02 3.26 0.22
N VAL A 352 1.92 2.71 1.06
CA VAL A 352 1.58 2.48 2.49
C VAL A 352 1.36 3.79 3.23
N SER A 353 2.12 4.82 2.88
CA SER A 353 1.99 6.15 3.49
C SER A 353 0.64 6.77 3.14
N ASN A 354 0.28 6.75 1.86
CA ASN A 354 -1.02 7.24 1.40
C ASN A 354 -2.18 6.45 2.03
N TYR A 355 -2.03 5.13 2.16
CA TYR A 355 -3.03 4.29 2.83
C TYR A 355 -3.24 4.70 4.29
N ILE A 356 -2.17 4.79 5.09
CA ILE A 356 -2.27 5.18 6.50
C ILE A 356 -2.80 6.61 6.64
N VAL A 357 -2.31 7.55 5.83
CA VAL A 357 -2.78 8.94 5.84
C VAL A 357 -4.27 9.01 5.54
N ASN A 358 -4.74 8.37 4.47
CA ASN A 358 -6.15 8.40 4.08
C ASN A 358 -7.04 7.73 5.13
N GLU A 359 -6.68 6.54 5.63
CA GLU A 359 -7.47 5.82 6.62
C GLU A 359 -7.60 6.60 7.94
N VAL A 360 -6.49 7.16 8.44
CA VAL A 360 -6.53 8.01 9.65
C VAL A 360 -7.35 9.28 9.38
N GLN A 361 -7.16 9.89 8.21
CA GLN A 361 -7.81 11.13 7.87
C GLN A 361 -9.32 10.97 7.67
N ASP A 362 -9.78 9.86 7.14
CA ASP A 362 -11.20 9.56 6.97
C ASP A 362 -11.91 9.46 8.34
N VAL A 363 -11.26 8.91 9.36
CA VAL A 363 -11.78 8.91 10.73
C VAL A 363 -11.92 10.33 11.28
N TYR A 364 -10.89 11.17 11.13
CA TYR A 364 -10.94 12.55 11.61
C TYR A 364 -11.95 13.42 10.82
N ARG A 365 -12.01 13.24 9.49
CA ARG A 365 -12.96 13.93 8.61
C ARG A 365 -14.41 13.56 8.93
N LEU A 366 -14.70 12.28 9.20
CA LEU A 366 -16.04 11.85 9.61
C LEU A 366 -16.51 12.58 10.87
N GLN A 367 -15.58 12.89 11.77
CA GLN A 367 -15.85 13.61 13.01
C GLN A 367 -15.77 15.14 12.86
N GLY A 368 -15.64 15.65 11.64
CA GLY A 368 -15.59 17.09 11.33
C GLY A 368 -14.26 17.77 11.68
N VAL A 369 -13.22 17.02 12.07
CA VAL A 369 -11.90 17.56 12.37
C VAL A 369 -11.03 17.52 11.12
N LYS A 370 -10.61 18.68 10.63
CA LYS A 370 -9.71 18.79 9.47
C LYS A 370 -8.25 18.88 9.94
N ILE A 371 -7.53 17.77 9.87
CA ILE A 371 -6.08 17.72 10.09
C ILE A 371 -5.36 17.82 8.75
N ASN A 372 -4.19 18.46 8.69
CA ASN A 372 -3.37 18.44 7.48
C ASN A 372 -2.49 17.17 7.43
N ASP A 373 -2.43 16.54 6.26
CA ASP A 373 -1.74 15.28 6.01
C ASP A 373 -0.27 15.27 6.49
N LYS A 374 0.42 16.43 6.44
CA LYS A 374 1.83 16.56 6.89
C LYS A 374 2.04 16.10 8.33
N HIS A 375 1.04 16.23 9.20
CA HIS A 375 1.13 15.81 10.59
C HIS A 375 1.13 14.27 10.68
N ILE A 376 0.23 13.61 9.95
CA ILE A 376 0.16 12.14 9.92
C ILE A 376 1.41 11.58 9.25
N GLU A 377 1.85 12.18 8.14
CA GLU A 377 3.11 11.82 7.47
C GLU A 377 4.32 11.87 8.41
N THR A 378 4.36 12.86 9.31
CA THR A 378 5.44 12.99 10.30
C THR A 378 5.48 11.79 11.26
N ILE A 379 4.32 11.24 11.63
CA ILE A 379 4.22 10.02 12.44
C ILE A 379 4.59 8.77 11.63
N VAL A 380 4.07 8.65 10.40
CA VAL A 380 4.40 7.53 9.49
C VAL A 380 5.90 7.45 9.23
N ARG A 381 6.58 8.60 9.11
CA ARG A 381 8.04 8.65 9.01
C ARG A 381 8.74 8.01 10.22
N GLN A 382 8.20 8.16 11.43
CA GLN A 382 8.75 7.52 12.63
C GLN A 382 8.46 6.00 12.65
N MET A 383 7.30 5.58 12.14
CA MET A 383 6.98 4.15 11.99
C MET A 383 7.93 3.44 11.00
N LEU A 384 8.43 4.17 10.00
CA LEU A 384 9.37 3.70 8.96
C LEU A 384 10.85 4.00 9.27
N ARG A 385 11.18 4.24 10.55
CA ARG A 385 12.54 4.64 10.99
C ARG A 385 13.56 3.49 10.96
N LYS A 386 13.09 2.24 11.03
CA LYS A 386 13.93 1.03 11.08
C LYS A 386 13.93 0.28 9.75
N CYS A 387 14.99 -0.49 9.53
CA CYS A 387 15.14 -1.38 8.40
C CYS A 387 15.84 -2.68 8.80
N LEU A 388 15.54 -3.74 8.06
CA LEU A 388 16.19 -5.03 8.12
C LEU A 388 17.28 -5.10 7.05
N ILE A 389 18.50 -5.50 7.43
CA ILE A 389 19.60 -5.69 6.49
C ILE A 389 19.44 -7.02 5.74
N LEU A 390 19.37 -6.94 4.41
CA LEU A 390 19.24 -8.08 3.49
C LEU A 390 20.60 -8.55 2.95
N ASP A 391 21.54 -7.64 2.80
CA ASP A 391 22.94 -7.92 2.47
C ASP A 391 23.80 -6.89 3.19
N ALA A 392 24.80 -7.37 3.94
CA ALA A 392 25.72 -6.51 4.67
C ALA A 392 26.71 -5.80 3.74
N GLY A 393 26.96 -6.32 2.54
CA GLY A 393 28.00 -5.78 1.66
C GLY A 393 29.35 -5.75 2.37
N ASP A 394 30.02 -4.60 2.33
CA ASP A 394 31.29 -4.35 3.05
C ASP A 394 31.09 -3.43 4.28
N SER A 395 29.85 -3.32 4.77
CA SER A 395 29.48 -2.52 5.95
C SER A 395 29.76 -3.24 7.27
N SER A 396 29.59 -2.52 8.37
CA SER A 396 29.67 -3.04 9.74
C SER A 396 28.41 -3.79 10.20
N PHE A 397 27.36 -3.82 9.37
CA PHE A 397 26.08 -4.44 9.74
C PHE A 397 26.08 -5.97 9.58
N LEU A 398 25.20 -6.64 10.31
CA LEU A 398 24.96 -8.07 10.21
C LEU A 398 23.73 -8.40 9.35
N LEU A 399 23.76 -9.53 8.67
CA LEU A 399 22.61 -10.04 7.93
C LEU A 399 21.42 -10.31 8.87
N GLY A 400 20.25 -9.73 8.58
CA GLY A 400 19.07 -9.82 9.43
C GLY A 400 19.09 -8.89 10.65
N GLU A 401 20.09 -8.02 10.79
CA GLU A 401 20.10 -6.98 11.81
C GLU A 401 19.02 -5.94 11.53
N GLN A 402 18.36 -5.46 12.60
CA GLN A 402 17.45 -4.33 12.54
C GLN A 402 18.20 -3.04 12.90
N ALA A 403 18.46 -2.20 11.92
CA ALA A 403 19.19 -0.95 12.07
C ALA A 403 18.30 0.28 11.81
N GLU A 404 18.76 1.46 12.24
CA GLU A 404 18.12 2.73 11.89
C GLU A 404 18.50 3.16 10.47
N VAL A 405 17.50 3.54 9.66
CA VAL A 405 17.70 3.93 8.26
C VAL A 405 18.70 5.07 8.10
N ALA A 406 18.70 6.04 9.02
CA ALA A 406 19.66 7.14 8.99
C ALA A 406 21.11 6.65 9.14
N ARG A 407 21.37 5.70 10.06
CA ARG A 407 22.70 5.12 10.27
C ARG A 407 23.16 4.36 9.03
N VAL A 408 22.29 3.51 8.48
CA VAL A 408 22.59 2.74 7.25
C VAL A 408 22.86 3.67 6.06
N ASN A 409 22.10 4.75 5.90
CA ASN A 409 22.31 5.72 4.82
C ASN A 409 23.60 6.53 4.95
N ILE A 410 24.04 6.82 6.18
CA ILE A 410 25.32 7.52 6.41
C ILE A 410 26.48 6.60 6.05
N GLU A 411 26.44 5.36 6.54
CA GLU A 411 27.48 4.37 6.29
C GLU A 411 27.55 3.96 4.81
N ASN A 412 26.40 3.75 4.16
CA ASN A 412 26.36 3.46 2.72
C ASN A 412 26.95 4.60 1.88
N ARG A 413 26.69 5.87 2.23
CA ARG A 413 27.31 7.01 1.53
C ARG A 413 28.82 7.04 1.70
N GLN A 414 29.35 6.62 2.85
CA GLN A 414 30.79 6.51 3.08
C GLN A 414 31.40 5.37 2.26
N LEU A 415 30.76 4.19 2.27
CA LEU A 415 31.20 3.03 1.50
C LEU A 415 31.18 3.30 0.00
N GLU A 416 30.14 3.95 -0.51
CA GLU A 416 30.04 4.36 -1.91
C GLU A 416 31.15 5.34 -2.30
N ALA A 417 31.49 6.30 -1.42
CA ALA A 417 32.61 7.22 -1.64
C ALA A 417 33.96 6.51 -1.67
N GLU A 418 34.10 5.40 -0.94
CA GLU A 418 35.28 4.53 -0.94
C GLU A 418 35.28 3.48 -2.07
N GLY A 419 34.20 3.42 -2.89
CA GLY A 419 34.04 2.43 -3.96
C GLY A 419 33.75 1.00 -3.48
N LYS A 420 33.34 0.84 -2.22
CA LYS A 420 32.95 -0.43 -1.60
C LYS A 420 31.47 -0.75 -1.84
N ARG A 421 31.07 -1.99 -1.56
CA ARG A 421 29.67 -2.42 -1.74
C ARG A 421 28.81 -1.94 -0.56
N PRO A 422 27.77 -1.12 -0.80
CA PRO A 422 26.88 -0.65 0.26
C PRO A 422 25.99 -1.80 0.77
N ALA A 423 25.47 -1.65 1.99
CA ALA A 423 24.50 -2.58 2.56
C ALA A 423 23.14 -2.43 1.88
N VAL A 424 22.52 -3.56 1.51
CA VAL A 424 21.16 -3.60 0.99
C VAL A 424 20.21 -3.86 2.15
N TYR A 425 19.18 -3.01 2.27
CA TYR A 425 18.23 -3.11 3.37
C TYR A 425 16.79 -2.97 2.87
N ARG A 426 15.85 -3.49 3.67
CA ARG A 426 14.41 -3.32 3.48
C ARG A 426 13.84 -2.57 4.67
N ARG A 427 13.08 -1.50 4.44
CA ARG A 427 12.40 -0.79 5.52
C ARG A 427 11.36 -1.68 6.18
N GLU A 428 11.20 -1.50 7.49
CA GLU A 428 10.17 -2.19 8.26
C GLU A 428 9.18 -1.16 8.82
N LEU A 429 7.91 -1.54 8.85
CA LEU A 429 6.87 -0.75 9.49
C LEU A 429 6.75 -1.23 10.94
N LEU A 430 7.03 -0.35 11.90
CA LEU A 430 6.85 -0.63 13.32
C LEU A 430 5.74 0.23 13.89
N GLY A 431 4.94 -0.36 14.79
CA GLY A 431 4.00 0.39 15.61
C GLY A 431 4.72 1.42 16.49
N ILE A 432 4.05 2.53 16.80
CA ILE A 432 4.65 3.65 17.56
C ILE A 432 5.21 3.21 18.93
N THR A 433 4.57 2.26 19.62
CA THR A 433 5.07 1.74 20.91
C THR A 433 6.40 1.00 20.73
N LYS A 434 6.48 0.11 19.74
CA LYS A 434 7.70 -0.65 19.44
C LYS A 434 8.81 0.25 18.90
N ALA A 435 8.47 1.18 17.99
CA ALA A 435 9.42 2.15 17.43
C ALA A 435 10.03 3.06 18.51
N SER A 436 9.26 3.41 19.55
CA SER A 436 9.72 4.25 20.67
C SER A 436 10.64 3.53 21.65
N LEU A 437 10.54 2.21 21.78
CA LEU A 437 11.42 1.40 22.62
C LEU A 437 12.76 1.10 21.94
N SER A 438 12.80 1.08 20.60
CA SER A 438 13.99 0.77 19.80
C SER A 438 14.76 2.01 19.33
N THR A 439 14.68 3.13 20.05
CA THR A 439 15.43 4.37 19.74
C THR A 439 16.90 4.26 20.17
N GLU A 440 17.81 4.95 19.47
CA GLU A 440 19.24 5.04 19.85
C GLU A 440 19.45 5.64 21.25
N SER A 441 18.69 6.68 21.62
CA SER A 441 18.76 7.25 22.95
C SER A 441 18.11 6.31 23.96
N PHE A 442 18.94 5.57 24.70
CA PHE A 442 18.45 4.73 25.78
C PHE A 442 17.87 5.58 26.93
N ILE A 443 18.31 6.83 27.09
CA ILE A 443 17.75 7.79 28.06
C ILE A 443 16.30 8.10 27.72
N SER A 444 16.02 8.42 26.44
CA SER A 444 14.66 8.68 25.96
C SER A 444 13.79 7.40 25.99
N ALA A 445 14.34 6.25 25.61
CA ALA A 445 13.60 4.98 25.63
C ALA A 445 13.23 4.55 27.06
N ALA A 446 14.16 4.68 28.02
CA ALA A 446 13.96 4.32 29.42
C ALA A 446 12.87 5.16 30.10
N SER A 447 12.59 6.37 29.58
CA SER A 447 11.55 7.27 30.10
C SER A 447 10.14 6.96 29.58
N PHE A 448 9.97 6.05 28.61
CA PHE A 448 8.67 5.73 28.02
C PHE A 448 8.00 4.55 28.73
N GLN A 449 8.53 3.33 28.55
CA GLN A 449 8.04 2.07 29.13
C GLN A 449 9.21 1.07 29.25
N GLU A 450 9.01 -0.03 30.01
CA GLU A 450 9.96 -1.14 30.12
C GLU A 450 11.39 -0.75 30.56
N THR A 451 11.52 0.23 31.48
CA THR A 451 12.78 0.84 31.93
C THR A 451 13.87 -0.18 32.29
N THR A 452 13.52 -1.25 33.02
CA THR A 452 14.49 -2.28 33.42
C THR A 452 15.10 -3.00 32.22
N ARG A 453 14.29 -3.33 31.20
CA ARG A 453 14.78 -3.99 29.98
C ARG A 453 15.73 -3.08 29.21
N VAL A 454 15.34 -1.82 29.01
CA VAL A 454 16.13 -0.82 28.26
C VAL A 454 17.47 -0.56 28.93
N LEU A 455 17.50 -0.35 30.25
CA LEU A 455 18.74 -0.08 30.98
C LEU A 455 19.66 -1.30 31.03
N THR A 456 19.11 -2.52 31.12
CA THR A 456 19.91 -3.75 31.09
C THR A 456 20.59 -3.91 29.73
N GLU A 457 19.86 -3.71 28.64
CA GLU A 457 20.42 -3.77 27.28
C GLU A 457 21.48 -2.68 27.05
N ALA A 458 21.24 -1.46 27.53
CA ALA A 458 22.19 -0.36 27.44
C ALA A 458 23.48 -0.63 28.23
N ALA A 459 23.36 -1.22 29.43
CA ALA A 459 24.50 -1.58 30.27
C ALA A 459 25.33 -2.71 29.65
N VAL A 460 24.66 -3.76 29.15
CA VAL A 460 25.34 -4.89 28.47
C VAL A 460 26.02 -4.44 27.18
N GLY A 461 25.38 -3.57 26.41
CA GLY A 461 25.93 -3.03 25.16
C GLY A 461 26.93 -1.88 25.33
N GLY A 462 27.15 -1.39 26.55
CA GLY A 462 27.98 -0.20 26.79
C GLY A 462 27.52 1.03 26.00
N LYS A 463 26.21 1.21 25.81
CA LYS A 463 25.66 2.24 24.90
C LYS A 463 26.00 3.64 25.39
N GLN A 464 26.41 4.51 24.46
CA GLN A 464 26.64 5.93 24.68
C GLN A 464 25.53 6.75 24.02
N ASP A 465 24.99 7.74 24.74
CA ASP A 465 23.93 8.62 24.24
C ASP A 465 24.53 9.94 23.73
N GLU A 466 24.20 10.33 22.50
CA GLU A 466 24.68 11.56 21.88
C GLU A 466 23.81 12.80 22.18
N LEU A 467 22.73 12.64 22.93
CA LEU A 467 21.82 13.70 23.35
C LEU A 467 21.22 14.52 22.19
N ARG A 468 20.75 13.87 21.12
CA ARG A 468 20.31 14.54 19.87
C ARG A 468 18.85 14.99 19.88
N GLY A 469 18.03 14.34 20.67
CA GLY A 469 16.59 14.54 20.79
C GLY A 469 16.19 15.47 21.94
N LEU A 470 14.88 15.63 22.10
CA LEU A 470 14.31 16.55 23.06
C LEU A 470 14.31 15.98 24.48
N LYS A 471 13.91 14.71 24.65
CA LYS A 471 13.67 14.11 25.97
C LYS A 471 14.95 13.94 26.77
N GLU A 472 15.99 13.42 26.14
CA GLU A 472 17.31 13.29 26.74
C GLU A 472 17.86 14.62 27.30
N ASN A 473 17.76 15.73 26.54
CA ASN A 473 18.23 17.03 26.98
C ASN A 473 17.39 17.59 28.13
N VAL A 474 16.06 17.35 28.11
CA VAL A 474 15.19 17.70 29.25
C VAL A 474 15.59 16.93 30.51
N ILE A 475 15.82 15.62 30.40
CA ILE A 475 16.17 14.75 31.54
C ILE A 475 17.51 15.16 32.15
N VAL A 476 18.50 15.51 31.32
CA VAL A 476 19.85 15.91 31.76
C VAL A 476 19.91 17.40 32.15
N GLY A 477 18.85 18.18 31.92
CA GLY A 477 18.80 19.61 32.27
C GLY A 477 19.57 20.53 31.31
N ARG A 478 19.73 20.13 30.04
CA ARG A 478 20.35 20.95 28.97
C ARG A 478 19.28 21.64 28.12
N LEU A 479 19.68 22.65 27.36
CA LEU A 479 18.81 23.27 26.36
C LEU A 479 18.36 22.21 25.34
N ILE A 480 17.07 22.17 25.04
CA ILE A 480 16.53 21.25 24.03
C ILE A 480 17.01 21.63 22.62
N PRO A 481 17.30 20.68 21.72
CA PRO A 481 17.76 20.95 20.36
C PRO A 481 16.62 21.38 19.42
N ALA A 482 15.79 22.33 19.87
CA ALA A 482 14.71 22.95 19.11
C ALA A 482 14.57 24.44 19.48
N GLY A 483 14.00 25.22 18.58
CA GLY A 483 13.79 26.66 18.74
C GLY A 483 15.11 27.40 19.03
N THR A 484 15.13 28.18 20.10
CA THR A 484 16.33 28.91 20.55
C THR A 484 17.48 27.98 20.95
N GLY A 485 17.18 26.79 21.46
CA GLY A 485 18.18 25.79 21.81
C GLY A 485 18.81 25.11 20.59
N TYR A 486 18.12 25.07 19.44
CA TYR A 486 18.72 24.61 18.19
C TYR A 486 19.93 25.47 17.79
N ALA A 487 19.78 26.79 17.84
CA ALA A 487 20.87 27.72 17.54
C ALA A 487 22.05 27.58 18.51
N TYR A 488 21.78 27.30 19.80
CA TYR A 488 22.82 26.99 20.77
C TYR A 488 23.63 25.73 20.42
N HIS A 489 22.94 24.64 20.06
CA HIS A 489 23.59 23.39 19.67
C HIS A 489 24.31 23.49 18.33
N GLU A 490 23.77 24.24 17.37
CA GLU A 490 24.42 24.52 16.08
C GLU A 490 25.74 25.28 16.29
N ASN A 491 25.73 26.33 17.12
CA ASN A 491 26.95 27.07 17.48
C ASN A 491 27.97 26.19 18.20
N ARG A 492 27.50 25.34 19.13
CA ARG A 492 28.39 24.41 19.85
C ARG A 492 29.02 23.38 18.92
N ARG A 493 28.26 22.86 17.96
CA ARG A 493 28.76 21.93 16.95
C ARG A 493 29.80 22.59 16.06
N ASN A 494 29.53 23.79 15.57
CA ASN A 494 30.47 24.56 14.75
C ASN A 494 31.76 24.89 15.52
N GLN A 495 31.67 25.16 16.82
CA GLN A 495 32.86 25.36 17.68
C GLN A 495 33.66 24.08 17.93
N THR A 496 33.00 22.91 17.91
CA THR A 496 33.67 21.62 18.12
C THR A 496 34.28 21.08 16.81
N GLU A 497 33.66 21.37 15.67
CA GLU A 497 34.12 20.96 14.32
C GLU A 497 35.15 21.95 13.73
N ALA A 498 35.26 23.18 14.24
CA ALA A 498 36.33 24.09 13.86
C ALA A 498 37.64 23.67 14.57
N PRO A 499 38.66 23.15 13.86
CA PRO A 499 39.99 23.06 14.45
C PRO A 499 40.40 24.48 14.82
N ALA A 500 40.83 24.69 16.06
CA ALA A 500 41.47 25.95 16.44
C ALA A 500 42.58 26.22 15.42
N PRO A 501 42.69 27.42 14.83
CA PRO A 501 43.79 27.74 13.96
C PRO A 501 45.06 27.67 14.81
N ILE A 502 45.79 26.56 14.70
CA ILE A 502 47.09 26.40 15.33
C ILE A 502 47.97 27.45 14.67
N THR A 503 48.47 28.40 15.45
CA THR A 503 49.39 29.41 14.93
C THR A 503 50.69 28.74 14.49
N ALA A 504 51.42 29.34 13.53
CA ALA A 504 52.68 28.75 13.04
C ALA A 504 53.70 28.51 14.18
N ASP A 505 53.65 29.34 15.22
CA ASP A 505 54.47 29.22 16.42
C ASP A 505 54.04 28.02 17.28
N GLU A 506 52.74 27.81 17.51
CA GLU A 506 52.23 26.63 18.24
C GLU A 506 52.47 25.32 17.47
N ALA A 507 52.46 25.35 16.13
CA ALA A 507 52.80 24.19 15.31
C ALA A 507 54.29 23.85 15.39
N ALA A 508 55.16 24.87 15.44
CA ALA A 508 56.60 24.70 15.63
C ALA A 508 56.94 24.17 17.03
N ASP A 509 56.28 24.67 18.07
CA ASP A 509 56.49 24.22 19.45
C ASP A 509 56.01 22.77 19.66
N ASN A 510 54.88 22.40 19.08
CA ASN A 510 54.39 21.01 19.13
C ASN A 510 55.31 20.04 18.35
N LEU A 511 55.85 20.48 17.20
CA LEU A 511 56.82 19.69 16.44
C LEU A 511 58.14 19.52 17.20
N ALA A 512 58.63 20.59 17.84
CA ALA A 512 59.83 20.56 18.66
C ALA A 512 59.65 19.67 19.90
N ALA A 513 58.48 19.70 20.55
CA ALA A 513 58.14 18.82 21.65
C ALA A 513 58.11 17.34 21.23
N LEU A 514 57.55 17.04 20.05
CA LEU A 514 57.52 15.68 19.49
C LEU A 514 58.91 15.17 19.08
N LEU A 515 59.75 16.02 18.50
CA LEU A 515 61.13 15.69 18.14
C LEU A 515 62.01 15.46 19.37
N ASN A 516 61.77 16.20 20.46
CA ASN A 516 62.46 16.02 21.73
C ASN A 516 61.95 14.80 22.54
N ALA A 517 60.75 14.30 22.23
CA ALA A 517 60.15 13.14 22.88
C ALA A 517 60.51 11.80 22.21
N ALA A 518 61.21 11.81 21.06
CA ALA A 518 61.73 10.60 20.45
C ALA A 518 62.97 10.11 21.25
N PRO A 519 62.93 8.94 21.90
CA PRO A 519 64.11 8.40 22.57
C PRO A 519 65.17 8.10 21.52
N GLY A 520 66.35 8.71 21.67
CA GLY A 520 67.52 8.38 20.87
C GLY A 520 67.77 6.88 20.95
N GLY A 521 67.89 6.24 19.79
CA GLY A 521 68.31 4.85 19.71
C GLY A 521 69.69 4.69 20.32
N GLU A 522 69.77 4.00 21.46
CA GLU A 522 71.01 3.41 21.92
C GLU A 522 71.32 2.22 21.02
N THR A 523 72.26 2.43 20.11
CA THR A 523 73.09 1.37 19.54
C THR A 523 74.19 1.03 20.54
N GLU A 524 74.11 -0.14 21.14
CA GLU A 524 75.25 -1.07 21.36
C GLU A 524 74.73 -2.50 21.62
#